data_AF-A0A2E0SMD2-F1
#
_entry.id   AF-A0A2E0SMD2-F1
#
_cell.length_a   1.000
_cell.length_b   1.000
_cell.length_c   1.000
_cell.angle_alpha   90.00
_cell.angle_beta   90.00
_cell.angle_gamma   90.00
#
_symmetry.space_group_name_H-M   'P 1'
#
loop_
_entity.id
_entity.type
_entity.pdbx_description
1 polymer ?
#
loop_
_entity_poly.entity_id
_entity_poly.type
_entity_poly.pdbx_seq_one_letter_code
_entity_poly.pdbx_strand_id
1 'polypeptide(L)'
;MVGWLKSAVGLLSGAPGGRTEVYRRNCTCGEPLQLQRTKETQRRSCPRCGTRFIVLPVSPFRRPKPPKGYVPKDPPPEDLNPDISEPPVDQFEERAGRSGSKFAATEGLTEPVALTLEERVPLGRRIRRQFTRVRMTIAAVILLIVTAGYVYWWRTRMEWARENYTVAVVAAYAALGAEKTEEAAKQFSIASQSAGILDLEDAQSLEVRQYDRELGVLDDLSLQSFPDLIDSLTGMMAKPEAGEFPVYRQYSGGDWFVLDVYGKVTQKEGSPWLVVTGPVKFVDEPFEIHIPLPEYAVTDRPTNALNEQRFLLATRSDYFAPKGNAARTWILHCDSTFLWEHVDSLKLAGLFDDDPDFQDELRELLQLQTTKKLEAAPAAESGNQARAVGGES
;
A
#
# COMPACT_ATOMS: atom_id res chain seq x y z
N MET A 1 -32.71 62.88 -15.46
CA MET A 1 -31.44 62.56 -14.77
C MET A 1 -31.66 61.47 -13.70
N VAL A 2 -32.02 60.23 -14.08
CA VAL A 2 -32.30 59.13 -13.11
C VAL A 2 -31.61 57.80 -13.51
N GLY A 3 -30.72 57.80 -14.50
CA GLY A 3 -30.08 56.58 -15.02
C GLY A 3 -28.93 56.04 -14.15
N TRP A 4 -28.21 56.90 -13.42
CA TRP A 4 -27.04 56.52 -12.63
C TRP A 4 -27.41 55.69 -11.38
N LEU A 5 -28.56 55.98 -10.75
CA LEU A 5 -28.99 55.31 -9.52
C LEU A 5 -29.40 53.86 -9.76
N LYS A 6 -29.97 53.53 -10.94
CA LYS A 6 -30.28 52.12 -11.30
C LYS A 6 -29.02 51.26 -11.46
N SER A 7 -27.90 51.86 -11.90
CA SER A 7 -26.62 51.16 -12.05
C SER A 7 -25.92 50.90 -10.71
N ALA A 8 -26.13 51.75 -9.70
CA ALA A 8 -25.55 51.59 -8.37
C ALA A 8 -26.29 50.52 -7.53
N VAL A 9 -27.62 50.41 -7.67
CA VAL A 9 -28.42 49.40 -6.94
C VAL A 9 -28.04 47.98 -7.38
N GLY A 10 -27.74 47.75 -8.65
CA GLY A 10 -27.30 46.44 -9.15
C GLY A 10 -25.92 45.97 -8.65
N LEU A 11 -25.07 46.89 -8.17
CA LEU A 11 -23.76 46.59 -7.59
C LEU A 11 -23.84 46.23 -6.10
N LEU A 12 -24.84 46.75 -5.39
CA LEU A 12 -25.06 46.50 -3.96
C LEU A 12 -25.97 45.30 -3.69
N SER A 13 -26.86 44.94 -4.61
CA SER A 13 -27.80 43.85 -4.42
C SER A 13 -27.19 42.45 -4.48
N GLY A 14 -25.87 42.32 -4.67
CA GLY A 14 -25.10 41.09 -4.42
C GLY A 14 -25.52 39.83 -5.19
N ALA A 15 -26.56 39.89 -6.03
CA ALA A 15 -27.05 38.80 -6.84
C ALA A 15 -26.16 38.71 -8.09
N PRO A 16 -25.16 37.82 -8.11
CA PRO A 16 -24.30 37.69 -9.27
C PRO A 16 -25.17 37.00 -10.30
N GLY A 17 -25.62 37.73 -11.33
CA GLY A 17 -26.27 37.15 -12.50
C GLY A 17 -25.47 35.93 -12.92
N GLY A 18 -26.03 34.75 -12.67
CA GLY A 18 -25.30 33.49 -12.76
C GLY A 18 -24.84 33.33 -14.18
N ARG A 19 -23.52 33.37 -14.42
CA ARG A 19 -22.97 33.03 -15.72
C ARG A 19 -23.24 31.54 -15.93
N THR A 20 -24.26 31.19 -16.71
CA THR A 20 -24.47 29.83 -17.18
C THR A 20 -23.53 29.61 -18.36
N GLU A 21 -22.47 28.84 -18.15
CA GLU A 21 -21.56 28.44 -19.22
C GLU A 21 -22.02 27.10 -19.79
N VAL A 22 -22.23 27.04 -21.11
CA VAL A 22 -22.57 25.78 -21.80
C VAL A 22 -21.31 24.95 -21.94
N TYR A 23 -21.32 23.78 -21.31
CA TYR A 23 -20.28 22.77 -21.37
C TYR A 23 -20.68 21.68 -22.36
N ARG A 24 -19.79 21.38 -23.30
CA ARG A 24 -19.96 20.33 -24.31
C ARG A 24 -18.87 19.28 -24.10
N ARG A 25 -19.28 18.03 -23.92
CA ARG A 25 -18.38 16.87 -23.89
C ARG A 25 -19.11 15.67 -24.49
N ASN A 26 -18.38 14.78 -25.15
CA ASN A 26 -18.95 13.50 -25.58
C ASN A 26 -18.91 12.51 -24.41
N CYS A 27 -20.01 11.80 -24.20
CA CYS A 27 -20.04 10.67 -23.28
C CYS A 27 -19.14 9.54 -23.79
N THR A 28 -18.76 8.61 -22.91
CA THR A 28 -18.00 7.41 -23.29
C THR A 28 -18.73 6.55 -24.32
N CYS A 29 -20.06 6.58 -24.37
CA CYS A 29 -20.86 5.92 -25.40
C CYS A 29 -20.94 6.68 -26.74
N GLY A 30 -20.22 7.80 -26.88
CA GLY A 30 -20.22 8.65 -28.08
C GLY A 30 -21.35 9.69 -28.15
N GLU A 31 -22.32 9.66 -27.24
CA GLU A 31 -23.44 10.63 -27.23
C GLU A 31 -22.95 12.04 -26.82
N PRO A 32 -23.24 13.10 -27.60
CA PRO A 32 -22.85 14.47 -27.25
C PRO A 32 -23.70 14.98 -26.08
N LEU A 33 -23.05 15.38 -24.98
CA LEU A 33 -23.70 15.95 -23.82
C LEU A 33 -23.56 17.47 -23.84
N GLN A 34 -24.70 18.17 -23.81
CA GLN A 34 -24.78 19.62 -23.62
C GLN A 34 -25.34 19.92 -22.24
N LEU A 35 -24.52 20.53 -21.39
CA LEU A 35 -24.86 20.79 -19.99
C LEU A 35 -24.59 22.25 -19.66
N GLN A 36 -25.33 22.79 -18.71
CA GLN A 36 -25.08 24.14 -18.18
C GLN A 36 -24.33 24.03 -16.87
N ARG A 37 -23.14 24.62 -16.80
CA ARG A 37 -22.37 24.71 -15.55
C ARG A 37 -23.04 25.75 -14.64
N THR A 38 -23.27 25.35 -13.39
CA THR A 38 -23.74 26.24 -12.31
C THR A 38 -22.59 26.63 -11.39
N LYS A 39 -22.89 27.45 -10.37
CA LYS A 39 -21.93 27.77 -9.29
C LYS A 39 -21.62 26.57 -8.40
N GLU A 40 -22.53 25.61 -8.34
CA GLU A 40 -22.36 24.36 -7.59
C GLU A 40 -21.96 23.23 -8.52
N THR A 41 -21.24 22.25 -7.95
CA THR A 41 -20.90 20.99 -8.60
C THR A 41 -22.18 20.22 -8.93
N GLN A 42 -22.34 19.77 -10.18
CA GLN A 42 -23.49 18.95 -10.57
C GLN A 42 -23.05 17.53 -10.87
N ARG A 43 -23.79 16.54 -10.38
CA ARG A 43 -23.71 15.15 -10.83
C ARG A 43 -24.80 14.91 -11.87
N ARG A 44 -24.43 14.37 -13.04
CA ARG A 44 -25.36 14.10 -14.15
C ARG A 44 -25.06 12.74 -14.74
N SER A 45 -26.08 12.05 -15.20
CA SER A 45 -25.98 10.77 -15.90
C SER A 45 -26.21 10.95 -17.38
N CYS A 46 -25.50 10.18 -18.20
CA CYS A 46 -25.78 10.10 -19.62
C CYS A 46 -27.17 9.47 -19.83
N PRO A 47 -28.04 10.06 -20.66
CA PRO A 47 -29.38 9.50 -20.91
C PRO A 47 -29.35 8.16 -21.66
N ARG A 48 -28.23 7.84 -22.34
CA ARG A 48 -28.11 6.65 -23.18
C ARG A 48 -27.48 5.46 -22.44
N CYS A 49 -26.32 5.65 -21.82
CA CYS A 49 -25.57 4.56 -21.17
C CYS A 49 -25.59 4.62 -19.63
N GLY A 50 -26.22 5.64 -19.03
CA GLY A 50 -26.31 5.79 -17.57
C GLY A 50 -25.00 6.23 -16.88
N THR A 51 -23.87 6.30 -17.60
CA THR A 51 -22.58 6.74 -17.04
C THR A 51 -22.71 8.10 -16.36
N ARG A 52 -22.30 8.16 -15.10
CA ARG A 52 -22.35 9.37 -14.27
C ARG A 52 -21.07 10.17 -14.47
N PHE A 53 -21.19 11.48 -14.54
CA PHE A 53 -20.05 12.40 -14.62
C PHE A 53 -20.29 13.61 -13.73
N ILE A 54 -19.18 14.15 -13.21
CA ILE A 54 -19.16 15.33 -12.36
C ILE A 54 -18.90 16.54 -13.27
N VAL A 55 -19.84 17.48 -13.29
CA VAL A 55 -19.69 18.77 -13.94
C VAL A 55 -19.17 19.76 -12.91
N LEU A 56 -17.92 20.19 -13.11
CA LEU A 56 -17.28 21.17 -12.24
C LEU A 56 -18.04 22.50 -12.25
N PRO A 57 -18.07 23.23 -11.12
CA PRO A 57 -18.70 24.54 -11.05
C PRO A 57 -18.01 25.55 -11.97
N VAL A 58 -18.72 26.61 -12.34
CA VAL A 58 -18.15 27.74 -13.09
C VAL A 58 -17.03 28.36 -12.27
N SER A 59 -15.86 28.56 -12.88
CA SER A 59 -14.71 29.17 -12.20
C SER A 59 -15.12 30.50 -11.53
N PRO A 60 -14.84 30.68 -10.23
CA PRO A 60 -15.15 31.93 -9.53
C PRO A 60 -14.27 33.09 -10.04
N PHE A 61 -13.16 32.77 -10.71
CA PHE A 61 -12.22 33.75 -11.24
C PHE A 61 -12.73 34.34 -12.55
N ARG A 62 -12.64 35.67 -12.68
CA ARG A 62 -12.94 36.35 -13.95
C ARG A 62 -11.89 35.93 -14.98
N ARG A 63 -12.33 35.44 -16.15
CA ARG A 63 -11.42 35.22 -17.27
C ARG A 63 -10.64 36.51 -17.53
N PRO A 64 -9.30 36.45 -17.63
CA PRO A 64 -8.53 37.61 -17.98
C PRO A 64 -9.03 38.12 -19.33
N LYS A 65 -9.30 39.43 -19.41
CA LYS A 65 -9.64 40.05 -20.70
C LYS A 65 -8.39 39.92 -21.56
N PRO A 66 -8.49 39.42 -22.81
CA PRO A 66 -7.34 39.42 -23.69
C PRO A 66 -6.82 40.87 -23.84
N PRO A 67 -5.50 41.07 -23.91
CA PRO A 67 -4.93 42.38 -24.11
C PRO A 67 -5.48 43.00 -25.40
N LYS A 68 -5.67 44.34 -25.42
CA LYS A 68 -6.15 45.06 -26.61
C LYS A 68 -5.21 44.76 -27.78
N GLY A 69 -5.75 44.19 -28.87
CA GLY A 69 -4.99 43.81 -30.07
C GLY A 69 -4.67 42.32 -30.19
N TYR A 70 -5.10 41.48 -29.25
CA TYR A 70 -4.98 40.03 -29.40
C TYR A 70 -5.93 39.52 -30.49
N VAL A 71 -5.36 39.07 -31.61
CA VAL A 71 -6.07 38.31 -32.65
C VAL A 71 -5.84 36.84 -32.31
N PRO A 72 -6.89 36.06 -32.00
CA PRO A 72 -6.76 34.62 -31.80
C PRO A 72 -6.13 34.01 -33.06
N LYS A 73 -5.00 33.33 -32.90
CA LYS A 73 -4.40 32.56 -33.98
C LYS A 73 -5.29 31.33 -34.14
N ASP A 74 -5.96 31.20 -35.29
CA ASP A 74 -6.74 30.01 -35.58
C ASP A 74 -5.86 28.77 -35.37
N PRO A 75 -6.36 27.72 -34.70
CA PRO A 75 -5.58 26.51 -34.49
C PRO A 75 -5.20 25.94 -35.85
N PRO A 76 -3.92 25.56 -36.05
CA PRO A 76 -3.50 24.97 -37.31
C PRO A 76 -4.28 23.67 -37.54
N PRO A 77 -4.66 23.36 -38.79
CA PRO A 77 -5.24 22.07 -39.11
C PRO A 77 -4.28 20.96 -38.66
N GLU A 78 -4.84 20.00 -37.96
CA GLU A 78 -4.18 18.83 -37.39
C GLU A 78 -3.73 17.91 -38.53
N ASP A 79 -2.59 18.22 -39.14
CA ASP A 79 -1.93 17.37 -40.12
C ASP A 79 -0.96 16.41 -39.42
N LEU A 80 -1.06 15.17 -39.88
CA LEU A 80 -0.40 13.98 -39.40
C LEU A 80 1.13 14.11 -39.34
N ASN A 81 1.68 13.66 -38.21
CA ASN A 81 3.00 13.08 -37.95
C ASN A 81 3.99 13.05 -39.15
N PRO A 82 5.22 13.56 -38.96
CA PRO A 82 6.30 12.58 -38.81
C PRO A 82 7.39 12.95 -37.79
N ASP A 83 7.83 11.92 -37.07
CA ASP A 83 9.22 11.52 -36.85
C ASP A 83 10.20 12.60 -36.35
N ILE A 84 10.43 12.63 -35.03
CA ILE A 84 11.50 13.44 -34.41
C ILE A 84 12.40 12.50 -33.63
N SER A 85 13.60 12.29 -34.19
CA SER A 85 14.77 11.70 -33.57
C SER A 85 15.19 12.47 -32.31
N GLU A 86 15.44 11.76 -31.22
CA GLU A 86 15.99 12.31 -29.98
C GLU A 86 17.48 12.70 -30.13
N PRO A 87 17.94 13.79 -29.48
CA PRO A 87 19.35 14.13 -29.38
C PRO A 87 20.05 13.39 -28.21
N PRO A 88 21.39 13.20 -28.26
CA PRO A 88 22.13 12.48 -27.24
C PRO A 88 22.34 13.35 -26.00
N VAL A 89 22.10 12.79 -24.81
CA VAL A 89 22.34 13.45 -23.53
C VAL A 89 23.68 13.00 -22.94
N ASP A 90 24.50 13.99 -22.63
CA ASP A 90 25.85 13.91 -22.06
C ASP A 90 25.94 13.14 -20.74
N GLN A 91 27.00 12.34 -20.63
CA GLN A 91 27.41 11.65 -19.42
C GLN A 91 28.05 12.65 -18.44
N PHE A 92 27.41 12.82 -17.29
CA PHE A 92 28.01 13.50 -16.14
C PHE A 92 28.91 12.52 -15.37
N GLU A 93 30.22 12.72 -15.47
CA GLU A 93 31.21 12.17 -14.55
C GLU A 93 31.08 12.85 -13.19
N GLU A 94 30.83 12.09 -12.13
CA GLU A 94 31.01 12.58 -10.76
C GLU A 94 32.10 11.79 -10.03
N ARG A 95 33.15 12.53 -9.69
CA ARG A 95 34.31 12.16 -8.89
C ARG A 95 33.96 12.11 -7.40
N ALA A 96 34.22 10.97 -6.78
CA ALA A 96 34.71 10.84 -5.40
C ALA A 96 35.46 9.50 -5.32
N GLY A 97 36.66 9.33 -4.80
CA GLY A 97 37.37 10.06 -3.76
C GLY A 97 37.91 9.05 -2.73
N ARG A 98 39.07 8.46 -3.01
CA ARG A 98 40.11 7.92 -2.09
C ARG A 98 39.72 7.02 -0.90
N SER A 99 40.27 5.80 -0.90
CA SER A 99 41.22 5.24 0.10
C SER A 99 41.48 3.77 -0.31
N GLY A 100 42.67 3.23 -0.53
CA GLY A 100 43.97 3.53 0.03
C GLY A 100 44.54 2.28 0.73
N SER A 101 44.88 1.21 -0.02
CA SER A 101 45.73 0.13 0.51
C SER A 101 46.72 -0.36 -0.55
N LYS A 102 47.91 0.24 -0.55
CA LYS A 102 49.12 -0.31 -1.15
C LYS A 102 49.79 -1.21 -0.11
N PHE A 103 50.27 -2.39 -0.52
CA PHE A 103 51.58 -2.99 -0.22
C PHE A 103 51.59 -4.35 -0.95
N ALA A 104 52.07 -4.38 -2.19
CA ALA A 104 53.45 -4.70 -2.54
C ALA A 104 53.76 -6.19 -2.29
N ALA A 105 53.52 -6.99 -3.32
CA ALA A 105 54.07 -8.33 -3.48
C ALA A 105 55.26 -8.22 -4.44
N THR A 106 56.47 -8.43 -3.93
CA THR A 106 57.64 -8.64 -4.77
C THR A 106 58.60 -9.63 -4.09
N GLU A 107 58.81 -10.72 -4.82
CA GLU A 107 60.06 -11.49 -4.96
C GLU A 107 60.65 -12.30 -3.80
N GLY A 108 60.87 -13.59 -4.10
CA GLY A 108 62.23 -14.01 -4.40
C GLY A 108 62.95 -14.86 -3.34
N LEU A 109 62.81 -16.18 -3.51
CA LEU A 109 63.83 -17.23 -3.33
C LEU A 109 65.19 -16.81 -2.74
N THR A 110 65.62 -17.43 -1.61
CA THR A 110 66.86 -18.25 -1.55
C THR A 110 67.07 -18.96 -0.20
N GLU A 111 67.33 -20.26 -0.34
CA GLU A 111 68.14 -21.22 0.45
C GLU A 111 67.87 -21.62 1.93
N PRO A 112 68.04 -22.93 2.23
CA PRO A 112 67.86 -23.50 3.56
C PRO A 112 69.19 -23.57 4.33
N VAL A 113 69.17 -23.20 5.61
CA VAL A 113 70.26 -23.52 6.54
C VAL A 113 69.70 -24.41 7.64
N ALA A 114 70.11 -25.68 7.59
CA ALA A 114 69.92 -26.65 8.64
C ALA A 114 70.86 -26.35 9.81
N LEU A 115 70.33 -26.07 11.00
CA LEU A 115 71.10 -26.18 12.24
C LEU A 115 70.22 -26.72 13.39
N THR A 116 70.58 -27.94 13.78
CA THR A 116 70.66 -28.47 15.15
C THR A 116 69.39 -28.59 16.00
N LEU A 117 69.01 -29.87 16.15
CA LEU A 117 68.42 -30.48 17.35
C LEU A 117 68.88 -29.79 18.65
N GLU A 118 67.94 -29.24 19.41
CA GLU A 118 68.07 -29.18 20.86
C GLU A 118 66.72 -29.56 21.47
N GLU A 119 66.73 -30.74 22.09
CA GLU A 119 65.63 -31.44 22.73
C GLU A 119 65.11 -30.62 23.92
N ARG A 120 64.12 -29.76 23.69
CA ARG A 120 63.40 -29.07 24.77
C ARG A 120 62.26 -29.93 25.29
N VAL A 121 62.53 -30.50 26.46
CA VAL A 121 61.63 -31.17 27.41
C VAL A 121 60.21 -30.56 27.39
N PRO A 122 59.14 -31.38 27.31
CA PRO A 122 57.76 -30.91 27.11
C PRO A 122 57.14 -30.34 28.40
N LEU A 123 57.50 -29.11 28.77
CA LEU A 123 56.83 -28.33 29.84
C LEU A 123 55.45 -27.77 29.41
N GLY A 124 55.07 -27.92 28.14
CA GLY A 124 53.85 -27.36 27.56
C GLY A 124 52.51 -28.01 28.00
N ARG A 125 52.52 -29.19 28.64
CA ARG A 125 51.27 -29.87 29.04
C ARG A 125 50.65 -29.37 30.34
N ARG A 126 51.44 -28.87 31.30
CA ARG A 126 50.91 -28.34 32.58
C ARG A 126 50.36 -26.92 32.46
N ILE A 127 51.02 -26.06 31.69
CA ILE A 127 50.59 -24.67 31.47
C ILE A 127 49.27 -24.62 30.65
N ARG A 128 49.10 -25.51 29.66
CA ARG A 128 47.83 -25.66 28.92
C ARG A 128 46.64 -26.06 29.81
N ARG A 129 46.87 -26.81 30.90
CA ARG A 129 45.81 -27.20 31.86
C ARG A 129 45.44 -26.11 32.88
N GLN A 130 46.31 -25.13 33.14
CA GLN A 130 45.98 -24.00 34.01
C GLN A 130 45.36 -22.83 33.24
N PHE A 131 45.83 -22.55 32.01
CA PHE A 131 45.18 -21.57 31.13
C PHE A 131 43.76 -21.97 30.73
N THR A 132 43.44 -23.27 30.69
CA THR A 132 42.06 -23.73 30.47
C THR A 132 41.14 -23.37 31.63
N ARG A 133 41.60 -23.44 32.90
CA ARG A 133 40.78 -23.03 34.06
C ARG A 133 40.51 -21.51 34.05
N VAL A 134 41.53 -20.69 33.80
CA VAL A 134 41.38 -19.23 33.73
C VAL A 134 40.51 -18.81 32.53
N ARG A 135 40.64 -19.48 31.39
CA ARG A 135 39.77 -19.22 30.23
C ARG A 135 38.31 -19.60 30.49
N MET A 136 38.06 -20.70 31.21
CA MET A 136 36.69 -21.09 31.59
C MET A 136 36.07 -20.09 32.57
N THR A 137 36.83 -19.55 33.54
CA THR A 137 36.32 -18.51 34.43
C THR A 137 36.03 -17.21 33.70
N ILE A 138 36.90 -16.79 32.77
CA ILE A 138 36.66 -15.58 31.95
C ILE A 138 35.43 -15.78 31.05
N ALA A 139 35.31 -16.95 30.40
CA ALA A 139 34.15 -17.27 29.58
C ALA A 139 32.85 -17.28 30.39
N ALA A 140 32.88 -17.82 31.62
CA ALA A 140 31.74 -17.80 32.53
C ALA A 140 31.35 -16.38 32.93
N VAL A 141 32.32 -15.50 33.23
CA VAL A 141 32.06 -14.09 33.55
C VAL A 141 31.49 -13.35 32.34
N ILE A 142 32.04 -13.55 31.14
CA ILE A 142 31.52 -12.93 29.91
C ILE A 142 30.09 -13.41 29.64
N LEU A 143 29.82 -14.71 29.77
CA LEU A 143 28.48 -15.26 29.60
C LEU A 143 27.50 -14.65 30.61
N LEU A 144 27.91 -14.47 31.87
CA LEU A 144 27.10 -13.82 32.90
C LEU A 144 26.80 -12.36 32.54
N ILE A 145 27.78 -11.60 32.06
CA ILE A 145 27.59 -10.20 31.65
C ILE A 145 26.64 -10.11 30.44
N VAL A 146 26.82 -10.95 29.42
CA VAL A 146 25.97 -10.97 28.22
C VAL A 146 24.54 -11.37 28.58
N THR A 147 24.36 -12.40 29.41
CA THR A 147 23.03 -12.84 29.85
C THR A 147 22.34 -11.79 30.72
N ALA A 148 23.05 -11.15 31.65
CA ALA A 148 22.51 -10.06 32.45
C ALA A 148 22.11 -8.84 31.60
N GLY A 149 22.96 -8.45 30.63
CA GLY A 149 22.67 -7.37 29.68
C GLY A 149 21.45 -7.67 28.81
N TYR A 150 21.34 -8.91 28.31
CA TYR A 150 20.18 -9.37 27.54
C TYR A 150 18.89 -9.33 28.37
N VAL A 151 18.92 -9.84 29.62
CA VAL A 151 17.75 -9.82 30.52
C VAL A 151 17.33 -8.38 30.87
N TYR A 152 18.30 -7.49 31.11
CA TYR A 152 18.01 -6.07 31.37
C TYR A 152 17.34 -5.41 30.16
N TRP A 153 17.93 -5.57 28.97
CA TRP A 153 17.35 -5.04 27.73
C TRP A 153 15.95 -5.60 27.46
N TRP A 154 15.75 -6.90 27.66
CA TRP A 154 14.44 -7.55 27.52
C TRP A 154 13.40 -6.97 28.49
N ARG A 155 13.75 -6.79 29.77
CA ARG A 155 12.85 -6.21 30.77
C ARG A 155 12.46 -4.78 30.42
N THR A 156 13.42 -3.93 30.08
CA THR A 156 13.15 -2.55 29.66
C THR A 156 12.27 -2.51 28.42
N ARG A 157 12.48 -3.42 27.46
CA ARG A 157 11.63 -3.53 26.26
C ARG A 157 10.19 -3.93 26.60
N MET A 158 10.00 -4.85 27.54
CA MET A 158 8.66 -5.27 28.01
C MET A 158 7.94 -4.17 28.80
N GLU A 159 8.64 -3.47 29.69
CA GLU A 159 8.10 -2.34 30.46
C GLU A 159 7.67 -1.20 29.53
N TRP A 160 8.55 -0.81 28.60
CA TRP A 160 8.24 0.17 27.57
C TRP A 160 7.02 -0.23 26.74
N ALA A 161 6.92 -1.50 26.32
CA ALA A 161 5.77 -1.95 25.53
C ALA A 161 4.46 -1.92 26.32
N ARG A 162 4.46 -2.27 27.61
CA ARG A 162 3.24 -2.21 28.46
C ARG A 162 2.74 -0.79 28.66
N GLU A 163 3.66 0.13 28.97
CA GLU A 163 3.33 1.54 29.19
C GLU A 163 2.80 2.18 27.90
N ASN A 164 3.48 1.94 26.78
CA ASN A 164 3.10 2.56 25.51
C ASN A 164 1.87 1.93 24.88
N TYR A 165 1.61 0.63 25.05
CA TYR A 165 0.45 0.00 24.43
C TYR A 165 -0.86 0.69 24.84
N THR A 166 -1.12 0.80 26.14
CA THR A 166 -2.38 1.38 26.63
C THR A 166 -2.53 2.86 26.29
N VAL A 167 -1.45 3.63 26.43
CA VAL A 167 -1.43 5.06 26.11
C VAL A 167 -1.63 5.30 24.62
N ALA A 168 -0.92 4.54 23.78
CA ALA A 168 -1.01 4.67 22.33
C ALA A 168 -2.39 4.25 21.81
N VAL A 169 -3.00 3.18 22.33
CA VAL A 169 -4.36 2.77 21.93
C VAL A 169 -5.39 3.87 22.22
N VAL A 170 -5.37 4.44 23.43
CA VAL A 170 -6.30 5.53 23.80
C VAL A 170 -6.07 6.76 22.92
N ALA A 171 -4.80 7.12 22.69
CA ALA A 171 -4.45 8.25 21.82
C ALA A 171 -4.85 8.00 20.36
N ALA A 172 -4.70 6.77 19.86
CA ALA A 172 -5.05 6.38 18.51
C ALA A 172 -6.56 6.53 18.26
N TYR A 173 -7.40 5.98 19.14
CA TYR A 173 -8.86 6.13 19.02
C TYR A 173 -9.32 7.58 19.19
N ALA A 174 -8.67 8.35 20.06
CA ALA A 174 -8.94 9.79 20.20
C ALA A 174 -8.59 10.56 18.92
N ALA A 175 -7.46 10.25 18.28
CA ALA A 175 -7.04 10.86 17.02
C ALA A 175 -7.94 10.43 15.85
N LEU A 176 -8.37 9.17 15.82
CA LEU A 176 -9.33 8.63 14.86
C LEU A 176 -10.67 9.37 14.93
N GLY A 177 -11.21 9.54 16.14
CA GLY A 177 -12.45 10.30 16.37
C GLY A 177 -12.33 11.80 16.07
N ALA A 178 -11.10 12.35 16.11
CA ALA A 178 -10.81 13.72 15.71
C ALA A 178 -10.48 13.88 14.21
N GLU A 179 -10.64 12.81 13.41
CA GLU A 179 -10.33 12.76 11.97
C GLU A 179 -8.87 13.16 11.63
N LYS A 180 -7.94 12.92 12.56
CA LYS A 180 -6.50 13.17 12.37
C LYS A 180 -5.78 11.90 11.94
N THR A 181 -5.79 11.62 10.63
CA THR A 181 -5.29 10.38 10.04
C THR A 181 -3.83 10.08 10.37
N GLU A 182 -2.93 11.05 10.18
CA GLU A 182 -1.48 10.90 10.41
C GLU A 182 -1.17 10.61 11.89
N GLU A 183 -1.85 11.32 12.81
CA GLU A 183 -1.67 11.12 14.25
C GLU A 183 -2.23 9.75 14.68
N ALA A 184 -3.37 9.34 14.14
CA ALA A 184 -3.95 8.01 14.39
C ALA A 184 -3.02 6.89 13.88
N ALA A 185 -2.55 6.97 12.63
CA ALA A 185 -1.66 5.98 12.03
C ALA A 185 -0.39 5.77 12.86
N LYS A 186 0.23 6.88 13.30
CA LYS A 186 1.41 6.84 14.17
C LYS A 186 1.15 6.13 15.50
N GLN A 187 0.03 6.43 16.16
CA GLN A 187 -0.31 5.83 17.45
C GLN A 187 -0.70 4.35 17.31
N PHE A 188 -1.45 3.97 16.27
CA PHE A 188 -1.76 2.58 15.97
C PHE A 188 -0.49 1.78 15.66
N SER A 189 0.49 2.35 14.97
CA SER A 189 1.78 1.69 14.73
C SER A 189 2.56 1.44 16.01
N ILE A 190 2.62 2.41 16.93
CA ILE A 190 3.26 2.23 18.25
C ILE A 190 2.53 1.14 19.05
N ALA A 191 1.20 1.15 19.03
CA ALA A 191 0.38 0.15 19.72
C ALA A 191 0.57 -1.26 19.12
N SER A 192 0.57 -1.39 17.80
CA SER A 192 0.80 -2.64 17.06
C SER A 192 2.18 -3.23 17.35
N GLN A 193 3.23 -2.42 17.31
CA GLN A 193 4.59 -2.82 17.68
C GLN A 193 4.68 -3.26 19.15
N SER A 194 4.02 -2.53 20.05
CA SER A 194 3.99 -2.87 21.48
C SER A 194 3.25 -4.19 21.72
N ALA A 195 2.13 -4.41 21.04
CA ALA A 195 1.40 -5.68 21.08
C ALA A 195 2.22 -6.85 20.53
N GLY A 196 3.05 -6.62 19.49
CA GLY A 196 3.98 -7.62 18.97
C GLY A 196 5.10 -7.97 19.95
N ILE A 197 5.61 -6.99 20.70
CA ILE A 197 6.63 -7.22 21.75
C ILE A 197 6.05 -8.02 22.92
N LEU A 198 4.81 -7.72 23.30
CA LEU A 198 4.12 -8.36 24.41
C LEU A 198 3.51 -9.72 24.06
N ASP A 199 3.58 -10.12 22.79
CA ASP A 199 2.96 -11.34 22.25
C ASP A 199 1.45 -11.42 22.58
N LEU A 200 0.77 -10.29 22.45
CA LEU A 200 -0.66 -10.16 22.70
C LEU A 200 -1.45 -10.66 21.49
N GLU A 201 -2.30 -11.67 21.70
CA GLU A 201 -3.21 -12.25 20.69
C GLU A 201 -4.69 -12.04 21.03
N ASP A 202 -5.00 -11.11 21.93
CA ASP A 202 -6.38 -10.74 22.26
C ASP A 202 -7.08 -10.01 21.11
N ALA A 203 -8.42 -10.00 21.13
CA ALA A 203 -9.22 -9.39 20.07
C ALA A 203 -8.86 -7.91 19.84
N GLN A 204 -8.54 -7.16 20.90
CA GLN A 204 -8.16 -5.76 20.82
C GLN A 204 -6.77 -5.58 20.17
N SER A 205 -5.80 -6.45 20.45
CA SER A 205 -4.49 -6.38 19.78
C SER A 205 -4.61 -6.71 18.28
N LEU A 206 -5.47 -7.65 17.91
CA LEU A 206 -5.75 -8.00 16.52
C LEU A 206 -6.43 -6.85 15.76
N GLU A 207 -7.36 -6.16 16.42
CA GLU A 207 -8.01 -4.94 15.91
C GLU A 207 -6.99 -3.82 15.70
N VAL A 208 -6.13 -3.55 16.69
CA VAL A 208 -5.06 -2.54 16.60
C VAL A 208 -4.09 -2.83 15.44
N ARG A 209 -3.67 -4.09 15.27
CA ARG A 209 -2.81 -4.51 14.14
C ARG A 209 -3.52 -4.34 12.80
N GLN A 210 -4.83 -4.54 12.77
CA GLN A 210 -5.62 -4.33 11.57
C GLN A 210 -5.73 -2.85 11.21
N TYR A 211 -6.02 -1.97 12.17
CA TYR A 211 -5.99 -0.51 11.96
C TYR A 211 -4.61 -0.01 11.52
N ASP A 212 -3.52 -0.51 12.12
CA ASP A 212 -2.14 -0.18 11.70
C ASP A 212 -1.90 -0.54 10.22
N ARG A 213 -2.33 -1.72 9.78
CA ARG A 213 -2.24 -2.11 8.36
C ARG A 213 -3.10 -1.25 7.45
N GLU A 214 -4.36 -1.03 7.81
CA GLU A 214 -5.30 -0.24 7.02
C GLU A 214 -4.82 1.20 6.86
N LEU A 215 -4.44 1.86 7.95
CA LEU A 215 -3.95 3.23 7.93
C LEU A 215 -2.58 3.35 7.26
N GLY A 216 -1.69 2.37 7.44
CA GLY A 216 -0.41 2.32 6.73
C GLY A 216 -0.61 2.19 5.21
N VAL A 217 -1.62 1.43 4.76
CA VAL A 217 -1.98 1.37 3.35
C VAL A 217 -2.50 2.70 2.82
N LEU A 218 -3.24 3.49 3.63
CA LEU A 218 -3.79 4.77 3.18
C LEU A 218 -2.71 5.73 2.67
N ASP A 219 -1.54 5.75 3.32
CA ASP A 219 -0.42 6.59 2.94
C ASP A 219 0.22 6.15 1.60
N ASP A 220 0.10 4.86 1.27
CA ASP A 220 0.67 4.21 0.09
C ASP A 220 -0.39 3.86 -0.98
N LEU A 221 -1.60 4.41 -0.87
CA LEU A 221 -2.66 4.17 -1.85
C LEU A 221 -2.29 4.80 -3.19
N SER A 222 -2.50 4.03 -4.27
CA SER A 222 -2.31 4.55 -5.62
C SER A 222 -3.23 5.72 -5.89
N LEU A 223 -2.66 6.79 -6.43
CA LEU A 223 -3.42 7.94 -6.93
C LEU A 223 -4.11 7.62 -8.27
N GLN A 224 -3.71 6.53 -8.93
CA GLN A 224 -4.27 6.11 -10.21
C GLN A 224 -5.51 5.26 -9.99
N SER A 225 -6.48 5.39 -10.90
CA SER A 225 -7.60 4.46 -10.89
C SER A 225 -7.11 3.06 -11.29
N PHE A 226 -7.73 2.00 -10.74
CA PHE A 226 -7.37 0.63 -11.09
C PHE A 226 -7.38 0.37 -12.61
N PRO A 227 -8.34 0.88 -13.41
CA PRO A 227 -8.28 0.79 -14.87
C PRO A 227 -7.02 1.43 -15.48
N ASP A 228 -6.66 2.64 -15.05
CA ASP A 228 -5.47 3.34 -15.55
C ASP A 228 -4.19 2.56 -15.20
N LEU A 229 -4.15 1.93 -14.02
CA LEU A 229 -3.06 1.04 -13.61
C LEU A 229 -2.94 -0.15 -14.56
N ILE A 230 -4.05 -0.82 -14.88
CA ILE A 230 -4.05 -1.96 -15.81
C ILE A 230 -3.63 -1.52 -17.22
N ASP A 231 -4.10 -0.37 -17.69
CA ASP A 231 -3.70 0.20 -18.98
C ASP A 231 -2.21 0.56 -19.00
N SER A 232 -1.67 1.08 -17.89
CA SER A 232 -0.24 1.36 -17.73
C SER A 232 0.59 0.06 -17.74
N LEU A 233 0.15 -0.96 -17.00
CA LEU A 233 0.80 -2.27 -16.93
C LEU A 233 0.78 -3.00 -18.28
N THR A 234 -0.35 -2.98 -18.98
CA THR A 234 -0.47 -3.57 -20.32
C THR A 234 0.36 -2.79 -21.34
N GLY A 235 0.38 -1.45 -21.26
CA GLY A 235 1.22 -0.59 -22.09
C GLY A 235 2.73 -0.84 -21.90
N MET A 236 3.18 -1.08 -20.66
CA MET A 236 4.57 -1.45 -20.37
C MET A 236 4.94 -2.85 -20.90
N MET A 237 3.96 -3.75 -21.02
CA MET A 237 4.15 -5.13 -21.49
C MET A 237 4.02 -5.26 -23.02
N ALA A 238 3.33 -4.32 -23.67
CA ALA A 238 3.14 -4.29 -25.11
C ALA A 238 4.38 -3.75 -25.84
N LYS A 239 5.39 -4.62 -26.05
CA LYS A 239 6.29 -4.73 -27.22
C LYS A 239 7.61 -5.44 -26.85
N PRO A 240 7.66 -6.79 -26.85
CA PRO A 240 8.92 -7.44 -27.19
C PRO A 240 9.19 -7.20 -28.69
N GLU A 241 10.32 -6.59 -29.03
CA GLU A 241 10.79 -6.59 -30.42
C GLU A 241 10.96 -8.04 -30.89
N ALA A 242 10.59 -8.30 -32.15
CA ALA A 242 10.57 -9.65 -32.71
C ALA A 242 11.96 -10.30 -32.63
N GLY A 243 12.16 -11.20 -31.66
CA GLY A 243 13.40 -11.95 -31.49
C GLY A 243 13.91 -12.04 -30.05
N GLU A 244 13.43 -11.18 -29.14
CA GLU A 244 13.78 -11.26 -27.72
C GLU A 244 12.71 -12.01 -26.94
N PHE A 245 13.13 -13.02 -26.17
CA PHE A 245 12.27 -13.59 -25.13
C PHE A 245 11.92 -12.44 -24.17
N PRO A 246 10.63 -12.13 -23.94
CA PRO A 246 10.28 -11.09 -22.98
C PRO A 246 10.85 -11.49 -21.62
N VAL A 247 11.87 -10.77 -21.17
CA VAL A 247 12.29 -10.81 -19.77
C VAL A 247 11.16 -10.14 -19.00
N TYR A 248 10.16 -10.93 -18.62
CA TYR A 248 9.02 -10.47 -17.84
C TYR A 248 9.56 -9.80 -16.57
N ARG A 249 9.47 -8.47 -16.50
CA ARG A 249 9.91 -7.73 -15.32
C ARG A 249 8.94 -8.03 -14.20
N GLN A 250 9.44 -8.66 -13.14
CA GLN A 250 8.77 -8.71 -11.86
C GLN A 250 8.57 -7.26 -11.39
N TYR A 251 7.31 -6.81 -11.36
CA TYR A 251 6.96 -5.48 -10.88
C TYR A 251 6.99 -5.49 -9.34
N SER A 252 8.20 -5.53 -8.79
CA SER A 252 8.43 -5.54 -7.34
C SER A 252 8.41 -4.11 -6.81
N GLY A 253 7.21 -3.60 -6.53
CA GLY A 253 7.06 -2.27 -5.91
C GLY A 253 5.75 -1.54 -6.22
N GLY A 254 4.65 -2.27 -6.47
CA GLY A 254 3.37 -1.64 -6.81
C GLY A 254 2.79 -0.80 -5.67
N ASP A 255 1.99 0.19 -6.06
CA ASP A 255 1.13 0.93 -5.13
C ASP A 255 0.04 0.01 -4.54
N TRP A 256 -0.51 0.38 -3.38
CA TRP A 256 -1.67 -0.30 -2.83
C TRP A 256 -2.95 0.17 -3.49
N PHE A 257 -3.93 -0.72 -3.59
CA PHE A 257 -5.27 -0.39 -4.07
C PHE A 257 -6.33 -1.14 -3.27
N VAL A 258 -7.48 -0.47 -3.08
CA VAL A 258 -8.66 -1.06 -2.44
C VAL A 258 -9.59 -1.58 -3.53
N LEU A 259 -9.95 -2.86 -3.44
CA LEU A 259 -10.84 -3.54 -4.37
C LEU A 259 -12.12 -3.95 -3.65
N ASP A 260 -13.25 -3.47 -4.18
CA ASP A 260 -14.59 -4.00 -3.90
C ASP A 260 -15.00 -4.89 -5.07
N VAL A 261 -14.85 -6.20 -4.91
CA VAL A 261 -14.93 -7.15 -6.02
C VAL A 261 -15.76 -8.38 -5.67
N TYR A 262 -16.45 -8.90 -6.69
CA TYR A 262 -17.01 -10.24 -6.68
C TYR A 262 -16.03 -11.19 -7.35
N GLY A 263 -15.69 -12.30 -6.70
CA GLY A 263 -14.80 -13.30 -7.26
C GLY A 263 -15.17 -14.71 -6.85
N LYS A 264 -14.64 -15.69 -7.60
CA LYS A 264 -14.80 -17.11 -7.27
C LYS A 264 -13.67 -17.54 -6.36
N VAL A 265 -14.02 -18.10 -5.21
CA VAL A 265 -13.04 -18.71 -4.32
C VAL A 265 -12.65 -20.08 -4.89
N THR A 266 -11.36 -20.28 -5.14
CA THR A 266 -10.77 -21.52 -5.63
C THR A 266 -9.71 -21.99 -4.65
N GLN A 267 -9.55 -23.30 -4.46
CA GLN A 267 -8.41 -23.82 -3.69
C GLN A 267 -7.24 -24.09 -4.63
N LYS A 268 -6.10 -23.47 -4.35
CA LYS A 268 -4.83 -23.72 -5.05
C LYS A 268 -3.75 -23.97 -4.02
N GLU A 269 -3.01 -25.07 -4.18
CA GLU A 269 -1.89 -25.42 -3.30
C GLU A 269 -2.26 -25.51 -1.81
N GLY A 270 -3.52 -25.87 -1.50
CA GLY A 270 -4.01 -25.99 -0.11
C GLY A 270 -4.36 -24.66 0.56
N SER A 271 -4.25 -23.53 -0.14
CA SER A 271 -4.72 -22.22 0.33
C SER A 271 -5.93 -21.75 -0.51
N PRO A 272 -6.87 -20.98 0.07
CA PRO A 272 -7.93 -20.38 -0.71
C PRO A 272 -7.42 -19.16 -1.46
N TRP A 273 -7.78 -19.08 -2.74
CA TRP A 273 -7.49 -17.98 -3.65
C TRP A 273 -8.79 -17.42 -4.19
N LEU A 274 -8.94 -16.10 -4.13
CA LEU A 274 -9.95 -15.39 -4.86
C LEU A 274 -9.48 -15.20 -6.30
N VAL A 275 -10.22 -15.78 -7.24
CA VAL A 275 -10.04 -15.57 -8.66
C VAL A 275 -11.14 -14.64 -9.14
N VAL A 276 -10.76 -13.39 -9.42
CA VAL A 276 -11.65 -12.41 -10.05
C VAL A 276 -11.49 -12.57 -11.55
N THR A 277 -12.52 -13.10 -12.20
CA THR A 277 -12.57 -13.24 -13.66
C THR A 277 -13.58 -12.26 -14.21
N GLY A 278 -13.14 -11.35 -15.07
CA GLY A 278 -14.05 -10.51 -15.82
C GLY A 278 -13.30 -9.80 -16.92
N PRO A 279 -13.97 -9.22 -17.91
CA PRO A 279 -13.42 -8.05 -18.54
C PRO A 279 -13.39 -6.98 -17.44
N VAL A 280 -12.22 -6.40 -17.09
CA VAL A 280 -12.30 -5.03 -16.55
C VAL A 280 -13.08 -4.30 -17.63
N LYS A 281 -14.16 -3.59 -17.33
CA LYS A 281 -15.00 -2.92 -18.34
C LYS A 281 -14.23 -1.94 -19.26
N PHE A 282 -12.93 -1.79 -19.05
CA PHE A 282 -11.99 -0.89 -19.69
C PHE A 282 -10.99 -1.61 -20.61
N VAL A 283 -10.85 -2.95 -20.52
CA VAL A 283 -9.95 -3.74 -21.39
C VAL A 283 -10.78 -4.80 -22.11
N ASP A 284 -10.81 -4.76 -23.44
CA ASP A 284 -11.50 -5.75 -24.29
C ASP A 284 -10.88 -7.16 -24.17
N GLU A 285 -9.72 -7.27 -23.52
CA GLU A 285 -9.01 -8.51 -23.26
C GLU A 285 -9.42 -9.08 -21.88
N PRO A 286 -9.68 -10.39 -21.79
CA PRO A 286 -9.97 -11.02 -20.50
C PRO A 286 -8.76 -10.89 -19.56
N PHE A 287 -9.00 -10.43 -18.34
CA PHE A 287 -7.98 -10.38 -17.29
C PHE A 287 -8.44 -11.21 -16.09
N GLU A 288 -7.47 -11.76 -15.35
CA GLU A 288 -7.71 -12.49 -14.12
C GLU A 288 -6.88 -11.89 -13.00
N ILE A 289 -7.50 -11.63 -11.85
CA ILE A 289 -6.77 -11.28 -10.62
C ILE A 289 -6.75 -12.50 -9.72
N HIS A 290 -5.57 -12.90 -9.28
CA HIS A 290 -5.34 -13.99 -8.34
C HIS A 290 -4.89 -13.39 -7.02
N ILE A 291 -5.77 -13.48 -6.02
CA ILE A 291 -5.57 -12.91 -4.70
C ILE A 291 -5.61 -14.05 -3.66
N PRO A 292 -4.57 -14.26 -2.84
CA PRO A 292 -4.63 -15.20 -1.74
C PRO A 292 -5.58 -14.66 -0.67
N LEU A 293 -6.44 -15.53 -0.17
CA LEU A 293 -7.34 -15.24 0.94
C LEU A 293 -6.91 -16.01 2.19
N PRO A 294 -7.10 -15.46 3.40
CA PRO A 294 -6.96 -16.26 4.60
C PRO A 294 -8.10 -17.28 4.68
N GLU A 295 -7.85 -18.44 5.31
CA GLU A 295 -8.82 -19.54 5.38
C GLU A 295 -10.18 -19.10 5.97
N TYR A 296 -10.14 -18.22 6.97
CA TYR A 296 -11.34 -17.69 7.62
C TYR A 296 -12.17 -16.73 6.74
N ALA A 297 -11.62 -16.22 5.64
CA ALA A 297 -12.33 -15.32 4.73
C ALA A 297 -13.41 -16.06 3.94
N VAL A 298 -13.24 -17.37 3.72
CA VAL A 298 -14.13 -18.14 2.87
C VAL A 298 -15.42 -18.41 3.63
N THR A 299 -16.50 -17.77 3.19
CA THR A 299 -17.81 -17.90 3.85
C THR A 299 -18.71 -18.86 3.07
N ASP A 300 -19.69 -19.46 3.76
CA ASP A 300 -20.71 -20.28 3.10
C ASP A 300 -21.84 -19.43 2.47
N ARG A 301 -21.84 -18.09 2.67
CA ARG A 301 -22.96 -17.20 2.34
C ARG A 301 -22.56 -15.71 2.22
N PRO A 302 -23.37 -14.89 1.54
CA PRO A 302 -24.15 -15.19 0.34
C PRO A 302 -23.29 -15.03 -0.90
N THR A 303 -23.42 -15.97 -1.84
CA THR A 303 -22.85 -15.81 -3.18
C THR A 303 -23.89 -15.22 -4.12
N ASN A 304 -23.43 -14.50 -5.13
CA ASN A 304 -24.31 -14.05 -6.20
C ASN A 304 -24.81 -15.24 -7.05
N ALA A 305 -25.65 -15.00 -8.06
CA ALA A 305 -26.17 -16.05 -8.95
C ALA A 305 -25.06 -16.84 -9.70
N LEU A 306 -23.83 -16.32 -9.76
CA LEU A 306 -22.65 -16.93 -10.39
C LEU A 306 -21.77 -17.68 -9.38
N ASN A 307 -22.22 -17.83 -8.14
CA ASN A 307 -21.48 -18.40 -7.03
C ASN A 307 -20.20 -17.61 -6.67
N GLU A 308 -20.22 -16.29 -6.86
CA GLU A 308 -19.11 -15.40 -6.50
C GLU A 308 -19.40 -14.74 -5.15
N GLN A 309 -18.36 -14.58 -4.32
CA GLN A 309 -18.43 -13.88 -3.04
C GLN A 309 -17.89 -12.46 -3.21
N ARG A 310 -18.54 -11.50 -2.55
CA ARG A 310 -18.07 -10.11 -2.49
C ARG A 310 -17.01 -9.99 -1.41
N PHE A 311 -15.93 -9.28 -1.71
CA PHE A 311 -14.90 -8.94 -0.74
C PHE A 311 -14.51 -7.47 -0.90
N LEU A 312 -14.28 -6.81 0.24
CA LEU A 312 -13.49 -5.59 0.29
C LEU A 312 -12.09 -5.93 0.79
N LEU A 313 -11.09 -5.63 -0.02
CA LEU A 313 -9.70 -5.97 0.27
C LEU A 313 -8.75 -4.86 -0.15
N ALA A 314 -7.66 -4.70 0.59
CA ALA A 314 -6.52 -3.91 0.19
C ALA A 314 -5.43 -4.86 -0.31
N THR A 315 -4.90 -4.55 -1.48
CA THR A 315 -3.99 -5.44 -2.18
C THR A 315 -2.92 -4.65 -2.92
N ARG A 316 -1.76 -5.27 -3.13
CA ARG A 316 -0.66 -4.71 -3.92
C ARG A 316 -0.44 -5.52 -5.19
N SER A 317 -0.10 -4.86 -6.29
CA SER A 317 0.31 -5.55 -7.51
C SER A 317 1.74 -6.06 -7.36
N ASP A 318 1.92 -7.36 -7.15
CA ASP A 318 3.25 -7.94 -6.97
C ASP A 318 3.78 -8.56 -8.27
N TYR A 319 2.90 -9.17 -9.08
CA TYR A 319 3.30 -9.83 -10.32
C TYR A 319 2.21 -9.76 -11.39
N PHE A 320 2.59 -9.39 -12.61
CA PHE A 320 1.70 -9.30 -13.77
C PHE A 320 2.28 -10.09 -14.94
N ALA A 321 1.52 -11.02 -15.51
CA ALA A 321 2.02 -11.93 -16.54
C ALA A 321 0.92 -12.41 -17.50
N PRO A 322 1.25 -12.81 -18.73
CA PRO A 322 0.29 -13.43 -19.63
C PRO A 322 -0.13 -14.83 -19.13
N LYS A 323 -1.41 -15.16 -19.29
CA LYS A 323 -1.99 -16.47 -19.00
C LYS A 323 -1.60 -17.47 -20.10
N GLY A 324 -0.44 -18.10 -19.92
CA GLY A 324 0.08 -19.12 -20.84
C GLY A 324 0.74 -18.56 -22.10
N ASN A 325 1.16 -19.45 -23.00
CA ASN A 325 2.07 -19.10 -24.11
C ASN A 325 1.39 -18.44 -25.33
N ALA A 326 0.05 -18.36 -25.37
CA ALA A 326 -0.66 -18.03 -26.61
C ALA A 326 -1.87 -17.08 -26.45
N ALA A 327 -2.14 -16.54 -25.26
CA ALA A 327 -3.39 -15.83 -25.01
C ALA A 327 -3.18 -14.34 -24.69
N ARG A 328 -4.02 -13.50 -25.31
CA ARG A 328 -4.34 -12.10 -24.95
C ARG A 328 -5.06 -12.04 -23.60
N THR A 329 -4.52 -12.72 -22.60
CA THR A 329 -5.15 -12.87 -21.30
C THR A 329 -4.08 -12.62 -20.29
N TRP A 330 -4.32 -11.73 -19.34
CA TRP A 330 -3.33 -11.31 -18.37
C TRP A 330 -3.75 -11.77 -16.97
N ILE A 331 -2.78 -12.18 -16.16
CA ILE A 331 -2.95 -12.54 -14.76
C ILE A 331 -2.21 -11.51 -13.91
N LEU A 332 -2.94 -10.89 -13.00
CA LEU A 332 -2.40 -10.08 -11.92
C LEU A 332 -2.40 -10.91 -10.64
N HIS A 333 -1.21 -11.22 -10.13
CA HIS A 333 -0.99 -11.86 -8.84
C HIS A 333 -0.73 -10.79 -7.78
N CYS A 334 -1.43 -10.92 -6.66
CA CYS A 334 -1.32 -10.00 -5.55
C CYS A 334 -1.06 -10.76 -4.25
N ASP A 335 0.19 -11.07 -3.95
CA ASP A 335 0.55 -11.86 -2.78
C ASP A 335 0.34 -11.07 -1.46
N SER A 336 0.52 -9.75 -1.53
CA SER A 336 0.35 -8.83 -0.40
C SER A 336 -1.09 -8.34 -0.35
N THR A 337 -1.95 -9.10 0.31
CA THR A 337 -3.37 -8.77 0.48
C THR A 337 -3.82 -8.90 1.92
N PHE A 338 -4.75 -8.05 2.35
CA PHE A 338 -5.57 -8.28 3.54
C PHE A 338 -7.02 -7.82 3.31
N LEU A 339 -7.94 -8.42 4.08
CA LEU A 339 -9.33 -7.99 4.10
C LEU A 339 -9.43 -6.67 4.86
N TRP A 340 -10.18 -5.73 4.31
CA TRP A 340 -10.52 -4.52 5.03
C TRP A 340 -11.58 -4.84 6.09
N GLU A 341 -11.49 -4.27 7.30
CA GLU A 341 -12.40 -4.59 8.40
C GLU A 341 -13.12 -3.34 8.95
N HIS A 342 -12.48 -2.16 8.95
CA HIS A 342 -13.06 -0.99 9.61
C HIS A 342 -13.64 0.04 8.63
N VAL A 343 -14.88 0.46 8.91
CA VAL A 343 -15.55 1.54 8.16
C VAL A 343 -14.83 2.87 8.37
N ASP A 344 -14.36 3.14 9.59
CA ASP A 344 -13.77 4.42 9.95
C ASP A 344 -12.52 4.74 9.13
N SER A 345 -11.68 3.73 8.85
CA SER A 345 -10.47 3.90 8.03
C SER A 345 -10.82 4.18 6.57
N LEU A 346 -11.89 3.61 6.00
CA LEU A 346 -12.37 3.95 4.65
C LEU A 346 -12.94 5.37 4.57
N LYS A 347 -13.63 5.80 5.62
CA LYS A 347 -14.16 7.17 5.73
C LYS A 347 -13.02 8.18 5.68
N LEU A 348 -11.94 7.91 6.42
CA LEU A 348 -10.73 8.74 6.40
C LEU A 348 -10.05 8.79 5.03
N ALA A 349 -10.11 7.68 4.27
CA ALA A 349 -9.60 7.61 2.90
C ALA A 349 -10.43 8.42 1.89
N GLY A 350 -11.64 8.86 2.26
CA GLY A 350 -12.59 9.46 1.32
C GLY A 350 -13.10 8.48 0.25
N LEU A 351 -12.93 7.17 0.48
CA LEU A 351 -13.42 6.10 -0.40
C LEU A 351 -14.88 5.72 -0.11
N PHE A 352 -15.46 6.31 0.95
CA PHE A 352 -16.85 6.10 1.34
C PHE A 352 -17.78 7.02 0.54
N ASP A 353 -18.77 6.44 -0.15
CA ASP A 353 -19.86 7.22 -0.74
C ASP A 353 -20.84 7.67 0.36
N ASP A 354 -21.43 8.86 0.18
CA ASP A 354 -22.45 9.42 1.09
C ASP A 354 -23.83 8.72 0.96
N ASP A 355 -23.93 7.65 0.16
CA ASP A 355 -25.18 6.92 -0.09
C ASP A 355 -25.50 5.97 1.08
N PRO A 356 -26.56 6.22 1.88
CA PRO A 356 -26.84 5.45 3.09
C PRO A 356 -27.05 3.96 2.83
N ASP A 357 -27.68 3.60 1.70
CA ASP A 357 -27.97 2.20 1.37
C ASP A 357 -26.67 1.42 1.12
N PHE A 358 -25.70 2.05 0.43
CA PHE A 358 -24.38 1.47 0.21
C PHE A 358 -23.60 1.35 1.52
N GLN A 359 -23.71 2.33 2.42
CA GLN A 359 -23.03 2.28 3.72
C GLN A 359 -23.53 1.13 4.60
N ASP A 360 -24.82 0.86 4.58
CA ASP A 360 -25.41 -0.24 5.33
C ASP A 360 -24.99 -1.59 4.76
N GLU A 361 -24.99 -1.75 3.43
CA GLU A 361 -24.48 -2.95 2.76
C GLU A 361 -22.99 -3.18 3.06
N LEU A 362 -22.19 -2.12 3.05
CA LEU A 362 -20.76 -2.18 3.35
C LEU A 362 -20.48 -2.51 4.82
N ARG A 363 -21.25 -1.95 5.75
CA ARG A 363 -21.18 -2.32 7.18
C ARG A 363 -21.51 -3.79 7.38
N GLU A 364 -22.54 -4.30 6.72
CA GLU A 364 -22.90 -5.72 6.79
C GLU A 364 -21.78 -6.61 6.25
N LEU A 365 -21.19 -6.25 5.11
CA LEU A 365 -20.06 -6.98 4.51
C LEU A 365 -18.87 -7.04 5.48
N LEU A 366 -18.47 -5.90 6.05
CA LEU A 366 -17.32 -5.81 6.96
C LEU A 366 -17.59 -6.59 8.26
N GLN A 367 -18.80 -6.48 8.81
CA GLN A 367 -19.21 -7.26 9.99
C GLN A 367 -19.13 -8.77 9.75
N LEU A 368 -19.54 -9.25 8.56
CA LEU A 368 -19.43 -10.66 8.20
C LEU A 368 -17.95 -11.11 8.16
N GLN A 369 -17.06 -10.30 7.59
CA GLN A 369 -15.63 -10.59 7.53
C GLN A 369 -14.99 -10.64 8.93
N THR A 370 -15.29 -9.65 9.79
CA THR A 370 -14.76 -9.59 11.16
C THR A 370 -15.29 -10.73 12.04
N THR A 371 -16.59 -11.05 11.94
CA THR A 371 -17.19 -12.13 12.74
C THR A 371 -16.55 -13.47 12.42
N LYS A 372 -16.27 -13.75 11.14
CA LYS A 372 -15.62 -15.00 10.72
C LYS A 372 -14.18 -15.11 11.19
N LYS A 373 -13.44 -14.00 11.18
CA LYS A 373 -12.10 -13.95 11.77
C LYS A 373 -12.14 -14.26 13.27
N LEU A 374 -13.12 -13.74 14.02
CA LEU A 374 -13.29 -14.04 15.44
C LEU A 374 -13.71 -15.49 15.70
N GLU A 375 -14.52 -16.10 14.83
CA GLU A 375 -14.88 -17.53 14.92
C GLU A 375 -13.70 -18.45 14.62
N ALA A 376 -12.83 -18.05 13.69
CA ALA A 376 -11.67 -18.83 13.28
C ALA A 376 -10.43 -18.60 14.16
N ALA A 377 -10.38 -17.49 14.89
CA ALA A 377 -9.40 -17.30 15.93
C ALA A 377 -9.52 -18.50 16.88
N PRO A 378 -8.45 -19.30 17.06
CA PRO A 378 -8.53 -20.44 17.96
C PRO A 378 -9.08 -19.90 19.27
N ALA A 379 -10.05 -20.61 19.85
CA ALA A 379 -10.56 -20.31 21.19
C ALA A 379 -9.39 -20.49 22.16
N ALA A 380 -8.49 -19.50 22.17
CA ALA A 380 -7.22 -19.50 22.84
C ALA A 380 -7.54 -19.37 24.32
N GLU A 381 -7.78 -20.54 24.89
CA GLU A 381 -7.39 -20.87 26.24
C GLU A 381 -7.78 -19.82 27.28
N SER A 382 -9.09 -19.74 27.53
CA SER A 382 -9.61 -19.43 28.87
C SER A 382 -9.10 -20.41 29.96
N GLY A 383 -8.22 -21.36 29.63
CA GLY A 383 -7.57 -22.30 30.53
C GLY A 383 -6.33 -21.78 31.27
N ASN A 384 -5.76 -20.61 30.92
CA ASN A 384 -4.49 -20.17 31.55
C ASN A 384 -4.64 -19.27 32.79
N GLN A 385 -5.86 -18.95 33.25
CA GLN A 385 -6.07 -18.17 34.49
C GLN A 385 -6.12 -19.01 35.79
N ALA A 386 -6.08 -20.34 35.73
CA ALA A 386 -6.22 -21.17 36.94
C ALA A 386 -4.90 -21.66 37.58
N ARG A 387 -3.72 -21.32 37.04
CA ARG A 387 -2.47 -22.04 37.41
C ARG A 387 -1.32 -21.25 38.05
N ALA A 388 -1.46 -19.97 38.38
CA ALA A 388 -0.34 -19.19 38.94
C ALA A 388 -0.65 -18.39 40.22
N VAL A 389 -1.65 -18.81 41.02
CA VAL A 389 -1.81 -18.35 42.41
C VAL A 389 -1.86 -19.57 43.34
N GLY A 390 -0.71 -20.23 43.50
CA GLY A 390 -0.59 -21.37 44.40
C GLY A 390 0.86 -21.81 44.58
N GLY A 391 1.48 -21.37 45.69
CA GLY A 391 2.85 -21.73 46.12
C GLY A 391 3.86 -20.68 45.68
N GLU A 392 4.65 -20.04 46.54
CA GLU A 392 5.29 -20.58 47.74
C GLU A 392 5.22 -19.61 48.93
N SER A 393 4.91 -20.23 50.07
CA SER A 393 5.07 -19.81 51.46
C SER A 393 6.50 -19.92 51.95
#